data_AF-A0AAW0Q799-F1
#
_entry.id   AF-A0AAW0Q799-F1
#
_cell.length_a   1.000
_cell.length_b   1.000
_cell.length_c   1.000
_cell.angle_alpha   90.00
_cell.angle_beta   90.00
_cell.angle_gamma   90.00
#
_symmetry.space_group_name_H-M   'P 1'
#
loop_
_entity.id
_entity.type
_entity.pdbx_description
1 polymer ?
#
loop_
_entity_poly.entity_id
_entity_poly.type
_entity_poly.pdbx_seq_one_letter_code
_entity_poly.pdbx_strand_id
1 'polypeptide(L)'
;MYNRKRSRLFYLFRVKSADIGGREMKGLLLLVLAVWMNFETGRGAANPCGHSPSTWCSSVETAIRCGVLEQCLEANFTRSRQTSDPVKIELYYESLCPGCRNFITSMLYPTSVLLHDIIDLTLVPYGNAQESFDGEKYIFKCQHGEEECVGNMIEACLLNQTYSASAAFLAVFCMEASNDPVKAAQSCVELFAPDLGWERLMKCVNGDLGNQIMHQNALMTDALKPAHTYVPWIVINGVHTEELQDKAFSALVPSCVTCIRVRSLKSVAERRENISKAIAQVKCLYIYYIKKNSTSAW
;
A
#
# COMPACT_ATOMS: atom_id res chain seq x y z
N MET A 1 -27.41 -4.99 -32.85
CA MET A 1 -28.05 -3.68 -33.06
C MET A 1 -27.70 -2.82 -31.85
N TYR A 2 -26.55 -2.14 -31.73
CA TYR A 2 -25.76 -1.28 -32.63
C TYR A 2 -26.43 0.07 -32.96
N ASN A 3 -25.98 1.13 -32.29
CA ASN A 3 -26.02 2.51 -32.80
C ASN A 3 -24.83 3.28 -32.18
N ARG A 4 -23.69 3.33 -32.90
CA ARG A 4 -23.21 4.40 -33.81
C ARG A 4 -22.82 5.69 -33.07
N LYS A 5 -21.52 5.95 -32.85
CA LYS A 5 -20.56 6.64 -33.76
C LYS A 5 -21.03 8.07 -34.09
N ARG A 6 -20.41 9.11 -33.53
CA ARG A 6 -19.15 9.80 -33.93
C ARG A 6 -19.44 11.03 -34.81
N SER A 7 -18.93 12.17 -34.33
CA SER A 7 -18.03 13.09 -35.05
C SER A 7 -18.59 14.16 -36.00
N ARG A 8 -18.02 15.37 -35.79
CA ARG A 8 -17.67 16.43 -36.76
C ARG A 8 -18.89 17.25 -37.28
N LEU A 9 -18.81 18.54 -37.60
CA LEU A 9 -17.73 19.49 -37.85
C LEU A 9 -18.37 20.90 -37.83
N PHE A 10 -17.60 21.92 -37.45
CA PHE A 10 -17.60 23.30 -37.97
C PHE A 10 -18.80 23.77 -38.84
N TYR A 11 -19.51 24.81 -38.38
CA TYR A 11 -20.04 25.91 -39.22
C TYR A 11 -20.19 27.14 -38.30
N LEU A 12 -19.23 28.06 -38.32
CA LEU A 12 -19.23 29.32 -39.09
C LEU A 12 -20.19 30.40 -38.54
N PHE A 13 -19.55 31.49 -38.14
CA PHE A 13 -20.07 32.82 -37.82
C PHE A 13 -21.29 33.23 -38.66
N ARG A 14 -22.31 33.75 -37.97
CA ARG A 14 -23.12 34.87 -38.48
C ARG A 14 -23.65 35.71 -37.32
N VAL A 15 -22.87 36.69 -36.90
CA VAL A 15 -23.35 37.79 -36.07
C VAL A 15 -24.26 38.64 -36.95
N LYS A 16 -25.55 38.73 -36.61
CA LYS A 16 -26.44 39.77 -37.13
C LYS A 16 -26.32 40.97 -36.19
N SER A 17 -25.77 42.05 -36.70
CA SER A 17 -25.80 43.37 -36.05
C SER A 17 -27.25 43.82 -35.86
N ALA A 18 -27.61 44.14 -34.63
CA ALA A 18 -28.78 44.96 -34.31
C ALA A 18 -28.37 45.93 -33.19
N ASP A 19 -28.52 47.22 -33.49
CA ASP A 19 -28.25 48.36 -32.62
C ASP A 19 -28.97 48.25 -31.27
N ILE A 20 -28.20 48.14 -30.18
CA ILE A 20 -28.65 48.45 -28.81
C ILE A 20 -27.51 49.22 -28.10
N GLY A 21 -27.87 50.38 -27.54
CA GLY A 21 -26.99 51.50 -27.24
C GLY A 21 -25.84 51.29 -26.23
N GLY A 22 -24.81 52.12 -26.42
CA GLY A 22 -23.52 52.15 -25.69
C GLY A 22 -23.53 52.53 -24.20
N ARG A 23 -24.61 52.23 -23.46
CA ARG A 23 -24.67 52.40 -22.00
C ARG A 23 -24.73 51.06 -21.24
N GLU A 24 -25.12 49.97 -21.91
CA GLU A 24 -25.19 48.60 -21.35
C GLU A 24 -23.83 47.87 -21.35
N MET A 25 -22.92 48.23 -22.24
CA MET A 25 -21.65 47.50 -22.45
C MET A 25 -20.59 47.77 -21.37
N LYS A 26 -20.74 48.84 -20.59
CA LYS A 26 -19.85 49.14 -19.44
C LYS A 26 -20.21 48.32 -18.20
N GLY A 27 -21.49 47.98 -18.02
CA GLY A 27 -21.95 47.12 -16.94
C GLY A 27 -21.52 45.66 -17.14
N LEU A 28 -21.61 45.16 -18.37
CA LEU A 28 -21.20 43.80 -18.71
C LEU A 28 -19.67 43.60 -18.61
N LEU A 29 -18.86 44.59 -19.00
CA LEU A 29 -17.40 44.49 -18.92
C LEU A 29 -16.88 44.50 -17.47
N LEU A 30 -17.53 45.28 -16.58
CA LEU A 30 -17.22 45.31 -15.15
C LEU A 30 -17.64 44.00 -14.44
N LEU A 31 -18.74 43.39 -14.86
CA LEU A 31 -19.16 42.06 -14.38
C LEU A 31 -18.20 40.96 -14.84
N VAL A 32 -17.69 41.00 -16.07
CA VAL A 32 -16.72 40.01 -16.58
C VAL A 32 -15.37 40.14 -15.88
N LEU A 33 -14.90 41.35 -15.58
CA LEU A 33 -13.66 41.57 -14.82
C LEU A 33 -13.79 41.17 -13.34
N ALA A 34 -14.95 41.41 -12.71
CA ALA A 34 -15.22 40.93 -11.35
C ALA A 34 -15.33 39.41 -11.27
N VAL A 35 -15.83 38.75 -12.32
CA VAL A 35 -15.86 37.29 -12.42
C VAL A 35 -14.46 36.71 -12.70
N TRP A 36 -13.59 37.39 -13.45
CA TRP A 36 -12.19 36.99 -13.64
C TRP A 36 -11.30 37.20 -12.42
N MET A 37 -11.50 38.24 -11.62
CA MET A 37 -10.76 38.43 -10.36
C MET A 37 -11.19 37.48 -9.23
N ASN A 38 -12.31 36.77 -9.39
CA ASN A 38 -12.73 35.70 -8.46
C ASN A 38 -12.43 34.29 -8.99
N PHE A 39 -11.78 34.16 -10.15
CA PHE A 39 -11.46 32.87 -10.77
C PHE A 39 -9.96 32.58 -10.80
N GLU A 40 -9.23 32.96 -9.76
CA GLU A 40 -7.94 32.35 -9.41
C GLU A 40 -7.79 32.23 -7.90
N THR A 41 -8.35 31.17 -7.32
CA THR A 41 -7.77 30.38 -6.22
C THR A 41 -8.63 29.12 -6.03
N GLY A 42 -8.74 28.35 -7.11
CA GLY A 42 -9.46 27.09 -7.13
C GLY A 42 -8.67 25.98 -7.81
N ARG A 43 -7.32 25.99 -7.70
CA ARG A 43 -6.58 24.73 -7.89
C ARG A 43 -7.11 23.79 -6.82
N GLY A 44 -7.84 22.76 -7.23
CA GLY A 44 -8.40 21.77 -6.32
C GLY A 44 -7.31 21.27 -5.39
N ALA A 45 -7.38 21.69 -4.13
CA ALA A 45 -6.59 21.06 -3.09
C ALA A 45 -6.99 19.59 -3.11
N ALA A 46 -6.04 18.71 -3.42
CA ALA A 46 -6.22 17.26 -3.29
C ALA A 46 -6.91 17.01 -1.95
N ASN A 47 -8.03 16.30 -1.96
CA ASN A 47 -8.83 16.08 -0.75
C ASN A 47 -7.96 15.33 0.26
N PRO A 48 -7.42 15.99 1.31
CA PRO A 48 -6.42 15.36 2.17
C PRO A 48 -7.02 14.21 3.00
N CYS A 49 -8.35 14.15 3.05
CA CYS A 49 -9.11 13.11 3.75
C CYS A 49 -9.36 11.87 2.90
N GLY A 50 -9.05 11.91 1.59
CA GLY A 50 -9.13 10.75 0.68
C GLY A 50 -7.87 9.88 0.68
N HIS A 51 -6.87 10.22 1.49
CA HIS A 51 -5.53 9.61 1.49
C HIS A 51 -5.20 8.98 2.86
N SER A 52 -4.06 8.28 2.95
CA SER A 52 -3.64 7.45 4.09
C SER A 52 -3.49 8.21 5.42
N PRO A 53 -3.57 7.54 6.59
CA PRO A 53 -3.34 8.12 7.94
C PRO A 53 -2.23 9.16 8.05
N SER A 54 -1.10 8.92 7.39
CA SER A 54 0.03 9.85 7.29
C SER A 54 -0.34 11.23 6.71
N THR A 55 -1.24 11.30 5.74
CA THR A 55 -1.64 12.53 5.05
C THR A 55 -2.55 13.41 5.90
N TRP A 56 -3.52 12.84 6.61
CA TRP A 56 -4.48 13.59 7.43
C TRP A 56 -3.99 13.80 8.86
N CYS A 57 -3.03 13.01 9.34
CA CYS A 57 -2.28 13.30 10.58
C CYS A 57 -1.02 14.17 10.36
N SER A 58 -0.78 14.67 9.15
CA SER A 58 0.38 15.51 8.83
C SER A 58 0.37 16.88 9.52
N SER A 59 -0.81 17.40 9.85
CA SER A 59 -0.99 18.64 10.59
C SER A 59 -2.29 18.62 11.39
N VAL A 60 -2.30 19.35 12.51
CA VAL A 60 -3.50 19.52 13.35
C VAL A 60 -4.67 20.07 12.53
N GLU A 61 -4.40 21.01 11.64
CA GLU A 61 -5.40 21.63 10.77
C GLU A 61 -6.02 20.62 9.79
N THR A 62 -5.21 19.74 9.20
CA THR A 62 -5.73 18.67 8.34
C THR A 62 -6.49 17.61 9.16
N ALA A 63 -6.01 17.28 10.35
CA ALA A 63 -6.66 16.32 11.24
C ALA A 63 -8.04 16.83 11.70
N ILE A 64 -8.16 18.12 12.00
CA ILE A 64 -9.45 18.78 12.29
C ILE A 64 -10.35 18.74 11.05
N ARG A 65 -9.83 19.15 9.89
CA ARG A 65 -10.57 19.17 8.62
C ARG A 65 -11.13 17.80 8.25
N CYS A 66 -10.39 16.73 8.55
CA CYS A 66 -10.79 15.36 8.27
C CYS A 66 -11.49 14.65 9.45
N GLY A 67 -11.74 15.35 10.57
CA GLY A 67 -12.49 14.82 11.71
C GLY A 67 -11.75 13.73 12.49
N VAL A 68 -10.41 13.74 12.49
CA VAL A 68 -9.57 12.74 13.15
C VAL A 68 -8.53 13.29 14.12
N LEU A 69 -8.77 14.49 14.63
CA LEU A 69 -7.85 15.12 15.58
C LEU A 69 -7.51 14.21 16.76
N GLU A 70 -8.50 13.56 17.37
CA GLU A 70 -8.27 12.66 18.51
C GLU A 70 -7.38 11.46 18.12
N GLN A 71 -7.66 10.81 16.99
CA GLN A 71 -6.88 9.66 16.51
C GLN A 71 -5.43 10.05 16.18
N CYS A 72 -5.22 11.23 15.58
CA CYS A 72 -3.88 11.72 15.29
C CYS A 72 -3.11 12.13 16.55
N LEU A 73 -3.80 12.69 17.56
CA LEU A 73 -3.18 13.01 18.86
C LEU A 73 -2.82 11.74 19.63
N GLU A 74 -3.68 10.73 19.64
CA GLU A 74 -3.39 9.42 20.23
C GLU A 74 -2.21 8.73 19.53
N ALA A 75 -2.17 8.75 18.20
CA ALA A 75 -1.05 8.22 17.42
C ALA A 75 0.26 8.94 17.75
N ASN A 76 0.25 10.28 17.75
CA ASN A 76 1.44 11.09 18.08
C ASN A 76 1.92 10.88 19.53
N PHE A 77 1.00 10.69 20.47
CA PHE A 77 1.30 10.38 21.86
C PHE A 77 1.86 8.97 22.04
N THR A 78 1.38 8.01 21.26
CA THR A 78 1.92 6.65 21.23
C THR A 78 3.34 6.66 20.66
N ARG A 79 3.56 7.40 19.58
CA ARG A 79 4.86 7.59 18.92
C ARG A 79 5.88 8.33 19.80
N SER A 80 5.45 9.35 20.55
CA SER A 80 6.33 10.07 21.49
C SER A 80 6.68 9.27 22.74
N ARG A 81 5.88 8.25 23.08
CA ARG A 81 6.15 7.27 24.14
C ARG A 81 6.85 6.01 23.66
N GLN A 82 7.03 5.86 22.35
CA GLN A 82 7.74 4.75 21.74
C GLN A 82 9.24 4.98 21.92
N THR A 83 9.75 4.48 23.06
CA THR A 83 11.17 4.53 23.45
C THR A 83 11.97 3.37 22.86
N SER A 84 11.32 2.48 22.09
CA SER A 84 11.92 1.31 21.46
C SER A 84 11.79 1.39 19.95
N ASP A 85 12.81 0.92 19.24
CA ASP A 85 12.80 0.80 17.78
C ASP A 85 11.59 -0.03 17.29
N PRO A 86 11.05 0.26 16.08
CA PRO A 86 10.04 -0.58 15.46
C PRO A 86 10.50 -2.04 15.37
N VAL A 87 9.56 -2.97 15.51
CA VAL A 87 9.84 -4.39 15.29
C VAL A 87 10.01 -4.63 13.81
N LYS A 88 11.20 -5.06 13.40
CA LYS A 88 11.51 -5.38 12.01
C LYS A 88 10.90 -6.73 11.67
N ILE A 89 10.09 -6.78 10.63
CA ILE A 89 9.50 -8.00 10.08
C ILE A 89 9.93 -8.08 8.63
N GLU A 90 10.63 -9.14 8.27
CA GLU A 90 10.99 -9.44 6.89
C GLU A 90 10.23 -10.69 6.44
N LEU A 91 9.58 -10.62 5.29
CA LEU A 91 8.88 -11.73 4.67
C LEU A 91 9.59 -12.09 3.36
N TYR A 92 10.11 -13.31 3.30
CA TYR A 92 10.67 -13.91 2.08
C TYR A 92 9.63 -14.86 1.48
N TYR A 93 9.26 -14.63 0.23
CA TYR A 93 8.07 -15.26 -0.37
C TYR A 93 8.13 -15.34 -1.90
N GLU A 94 7.14 -16.03 -2.49
CA GLU A 94 6.95 -16.14 -3.95
C GLU A 94 5.51 -15.75 -4.32
N SER A 95 5.36 -15.03 -5.42
CA SER A 95 4.09 -14.45 -5.88
C SER A 95 3.00 -15.48 -6.23
N LEU A 96 3.37 -16.72 -6.58
CA LEU A 96 2.40 -17.79 -6.90
C LEU A 96 2.31 -18.88 -5.83
N CYS A 97 3.12 -18.83 -4.76
CA CYS A 97 3.10 -19.83 -3.70
C CYS A 97 1.86 -19.68 -2.80
N PRO A 98 0.89 -20.62 -2.79
CA PRO A 98 -0.38 -20.45 -2.08
C PRO A 98 -0.26 -20.12 -0.59
N GLY A 99 0.75 -20.69 0.09
CA GLY A 99 1.03 -20.41 1.50
C GLY A 99 1.47 -18.96 1.73
N CYS A 100 2.28 -18.42 0.82
CA CYS A 100 2.73 -17.02 0.85
C CYS A 100 1.54 -16.07 0.67
N ARG A 101 0.72 -16.32 -0.35
CA ARG A 101 -0.45 -15.49 -0.67
C ARG A 101 -1.44 -15.47 0.50
N ASN A 102 -1.70 -16.64 1.09
CA ASN A 102 -2.56 -16.74 2.26
C ASN A 102 -1.97 -16.00 3.48
N PHE A 103 -0.66 -16.10 3.71
CA PHE A 103 -0.01 -15.35 4.80
C PHE A 103 -0.11 -13.84 4.58
N ILE A 104 0.20 -13.35 3.39
CA ILE A 104 0.12 -11.92 3.04
C ILE A 104 -1.30 -11.39 3.26
N THR A 105 -2.29 -12.11 2.76
CA THR A 105 -3.68 -11.65 2.74
C THR A 105 -4.40 -11.81 4.07
N SER A 106 -4.19 -12.94 4.76
CA SER A 106 -4.93 -13.29 5.98
C SER A 106 -4.23 -12.87 7.27
N MET A 107 -2.90 -12.77 7.27
CA MET A 107 -2.10 -12.57 8.50
C MET A 107 -1.35 -11.24 8.47
N LEU A 108 -0.57 -11.00 7.41
CA LEU A 108 0.31 -9.83 7.34
C LEU A 108 -0.46 -8.53 7.10
N TYR A 109 -1.45 -8.53 6.21
CA TYR A 109 -2.25 -7.34 5.91
C TYR A 109 -3.02 -6.81 7.14
N PRO A 110 -3.79 -7.62 7.89
CA PRO A 110 -4.43 -7.15 9.12
C PRO A 110 -3.40 -6.63 10.14
N THR A 111 -2.27 -7.32 10.28
CA THR A 111 -1.20 -6.94 11.20
C THR A 111 -0.62 -5.58 10.84
N SER A 112 -0.29 -5.35 9.57
CA SER A 112 0.29 -4.09 9.15
C SER A 112 -0.68 -2.93 9.33
N VAL A 113 -1.98 -3.12 9.10
CA VAL A 113 -2.99 -2.10 9.40
C VAL A 113 -3.04 -1.78 10.90
N LEU A 114 -3.06 -2.80 11.77
CA LEU A 114 -3.21 -2.61 13.21
C LEU A 114 -1.95 -2.08 13.90
N LEU A 115 -0.78 -2.48 13.41
CA LEU A 115 0.52 -2.26 14.06
C LEU A 115 1.47 -1.39 13.23
N HIS A 116 0.99 -0.66 12.22
CA HIS A 116 1.83 0.18 11.33
C HIS A 116 2.78 1.13 12.05
N ASP A 117 2.43 1.64 13.24
CA ASP A 117 3.28 2.55 14.02
C ASP A 117 4.46 1.85 14.71
N ILE A 118 4.40 0.52 14.87
CA ILE A 118 5.34 -0.27 15.68
C ILE A 118 6.06 -1.38 14.91
N ILE A 119 5.76 -1.55 13.62
CA ILE A 119 6.45 -2.51 12.76
C ILE A 119 7.18 -1.79 11.62
N ASP A 120 8.31 -2.36 11.21
CA ASP A 120 9.04 -2.01 10.00
C ASP A 120 9.02 -3.24 9.09
N LEU A 121 8.26 -3.16 7.98
CA LEU A 121 7.97 -4.30 7.13
C LEU A 121 8.83 -4.29 5.87
N THR A 122 9.60 -5.36 5.67
CA THR A 122 10.35 -5.63 4.44
C THR A 122 9.78 -6.86 3.74
N LEU A 123 9.60 -6.76 2.42
CA LEU A 123 9.10 -7.81 1.55
C LEU A 123 10.18 -8.18 0.55
N VAL A 124 10.48 -9.47 0.45
CA VAL A 124 11.52 -10.01 -0.43
C VAL A 124 10.90 -11.06 -1.35
N PRO A 125 10.30 -10.65 -2.49
CA PRO A 125 9.80 -11.58 -3.49
C PRO A 125 10.96 -12.22 -4.23
N TYR A 126 11.19 -13.51 -3.96
CA TYR A 126 12.18 -14.37 -4.61
C TYR A 126 11.92 -15.83 -4.21
N GLY A 127 11.92 -16.09 -2.89
CA GLY A 127 11.62 -17.37 -2.28
C GLY A 127 12.53 -18.50 -2.74
N ASN A 128 11.97 -19.61 -3.20
CA ASN A 128 12.72 -20.77 -3.69
C ASN A 128 13.13 -20.64 -5.16
N ALA A 129 13.08 -19.45 -5.76
CA ALA A 129 13.66 -19.23 -7.07
C ALA A 129 15.16 -19.56 -7.06
N GLN A 130 15.68 -19.88 -8.23
CA GLN A 130 17.11 -20.10 -8.45
C GLN A 130 17.60 -19.10 -9.48
N GLU A 131 18.83 -18.62 -9.33
CA GLU A 131 19.48 -17.78 -10.34
C GLU A 131 20.71 -18.45 -10.94
N SER A 132 21.02 -18.06 -12.17
CA SER A 132 22.27 -18.36 -12.84
C SER A 132 22.69 -17.15 -13.67
N PHE A 133 23.98 -16.93 -13.85
CA PHE A 133 24.49 -15.82 -14.67
C PHE A 133 24.86 -16.34 -16.06
N ASP A 134 24.30 -15.75 -17.11
CA ASP A 134 24.53 -16.17 -18.50
C ASP A 134 25.73 -15.48 -19.19
N GLY A 135 26.40 -14.58 -18.48
CA GLY A 135 27.49 -13.74 -19.00
C GLY A 135 27.08 -12.28 -19.22
N GLU A 136 25.78 -12.00 -19.28
CA GLU A 136 25.24 -10.64 -19.46
C GLU A 136 24.26 -10.27 -18.33
N LYS A 137 23.38 -11.19 -17.94
CA LYS A 137 22.33 -10.96 -16.94
C LYS A 137 22.06 -12.21 -16.10
N TYR A 138 21.35 -12.01 -14.99
CA TYR A 138 20.83 -13.11 -14.20
C TYR A 138 19.59 -13.72 -14.85
N ILE A 139 19.55 -15.04 -14.95
CA ILE A 139 18.41 -15.83 -15.40
C ILE A 139 17.79 -16.49 -14.18
N PHE A 140 16.51 -16.19 -13.95
CA PHE A 140 15.75 -16.69 -12.81
C PHE A 140 14.88 -17.87 -13.22
N LYS A 141 14.82 -18.89 -12.38
CA LYS A 141 13.95 -20.05 -12.53
C LYS A 141 13.12 -20.21 -11.26
N CYS A 142 11.81 -20.11 -11.40
CA CYS A 142 10.86 -20.15 -10.29
C CYS A 142 10.11 -21.50 -10.23
N GLN A 143 9.61 -21.88 -9.06
CA GLN A 143 8.98 -23.19 -8.83
C GLN A 143 7.65 -23.34 -9.57
N HIS A 144 6.89 -22.25 -9.64
CA HIS A 144 5.57 -22.21 -10.29
C HIS A 144 5.64 -21.69 -11.73
N GLY A 145 6.83 -21.73 -12.35
CA GLY A 145 7.06 -21.38 -13.75
C GLY A 145 7.32 -19.90 -14.00
N GLU A 146 7.32 -19.50 -15.27
CA GLU A 146 7.71 -18.16 -15.69
C GLU A 146 6.77 -17.06 -15.16
N GLU A 147 5.48 -17.35 -15.02
CA GLU A 147 4.52 -16.37 -14.49
C GLU A 147 4.86 -15.97 -13.04
N GLU A 148 5.40 -16.87 -12.23
CA GLU A 148 5.91 -16.53 -10.90
C GLU A 148 7.14 -15.63 -10.94
N CYS A 149 8.07 -15.90 -11.86
CA CYS A 149 9.23 -15.04 -12.03
C CYS A 149 8.82 -13.63 -12.45
N VAL A 150 7.83 -13.51 -13.35
CA VAL A 150 7.25 -12.22 -13.74
C VAL A 150 6.56 -11.55 -12.55
N GLY A 151 5.76 -12.29 -11.77
CA GLY A 151 5.09 -11.77 -10.57
C GLY A 151 6.08 -11.26 -9.53
N ASN A 152 7.10 -12.06 -9.20
CA ASN A 152 8.18 -11.69 -8.30
C ASN A 152 8.89 -10.42 -8.79
N MET A 153 9.15 -10.29 -10.10
CA MET A 153 9.82 -9.13 -10.69
C MET A 153 8.97 -7.86 -10.62
N ILE A 154 7.66 -7.98 -10.88
CA ILE A 154 6.70 -6.89 -10.75
C ILE A 154 6.69 -6.38 -9.31
N GLU A 155 6.57 -7.29 -8.34
CA GLU A 155 6.51 -6.92 -6.91
C GLU A 155 7.83 -6.33 -6.42
N ALA A 156 8.98 -6.89 -6.85
CA ALA A 156 10.30 -6.36 -6.54
C ALA A 156 10.48 -4.91 -7.06
N CYS A 157 10.12 -4.66 -8.32
CA CYS A 157 10.17 -3.32 -8.91
C CYS A 157 9.18 -2.37 -8.24
N LEU A 158 7.97 -2.84 -7.91
CA LEU A 158 6.94 -2.07 -7.22
C LEU A 158 7.43 -1.60 -5.85
N LEU A 159 8.00 -2.51 -5.05
CA LEU A 159 8.57 -2.23 -3.73
C LEU A 159 9.75 -1.26 -3.81
N ASN A 160 10.59 -1.39 -4.84
CA ASN A 160 11.76 -0.53 -5.03
C ASN A 160 11.40 0.90 -5.47
N GLN A 161 10.43 1.04 -6.39
CA GLN A 161 10.17 2.33 -7.06
C GLN A 161 9.06 3.15 -6.41
N THR A 162 8.27 2.57 -5.52
CA THR A 162 7.18 3.27 -4.84
C THR A 162 7.68 3.97 -3.59
N TYR A 163 7.52 5.28 -3.51
CA TYR A 163 7.99 6.08 -2.37
C TYR A 163 7.28 5.72 -1.06
N SER A 164 5.97 5.45 -1.12
CA SER A 164 5.18 5.09 0.06
C SER A 164 5.22 3.57 0.27
N ALA A 165 5.93 3.12 1.29
CA ALA A 165 5.99 1.69 1.67
C ALA A 165 4.58 1.09 1.89
N SER A 166 3.67 1.85 2.51
CA SER A 166 2.28 1.41 2.68
C SER A 166 1.54 1.27 1.36
N ALA A 167 1.75 2.18 0.40
CA ALA A 167 1.15 2.09 -0.93
C ALA A 167 1.68 0.87 -1.71
N ALA A 168 3.00 0.65 -1.65
CA ALA A 168 3.64 -0.50 -2.27
C ALA A 168 3.08 -1.81 -1.70
N PHE A 169 3.00 -1.92 -0.37
CA PHE A 169 2.45 -3.10 0.29
C PHE A 169 0.97 -3.32 -0.05
N LEU A 170 0.15 -2.27 -0.11
CA LEU A 170 -1.26 -2.39 -0.50
C LEU A 170 -1.42 -2.88 -1.94
N ALA A 171 -0.55 -2.45 -2.86
CA ALA A 171 -0.53 -2.96 -4.22
C ALA A 171 -0.12 -4.45 -4.27
N VAL A 172 0.91 -4.86 -3.52
CA VAL A 172 1.30 -6.29 -3.38
C VAL A 172 0.15 -7.11 -2.79
N PHE A 173 -0.45 -6.66 -1.69
CA PHE A 173 -1.63 -7.32 -1.10
C PHE A 173 -2.78 -7.48 -2.10
N CYS A 174 -3.06 -6.45 -2.90
CA CYS A 174 -4.11 -6.50 -3.93
C CYS A 174 -3.81 -7.55 -5.00
N MET A 175 -2.56 -7.64 -5.46
CA MET A 175 -2.12 -8.66 -6.41
C MET A 175 -2.30 -10.05 -5.80
N GLU A 176 -1.79 -10.24 -4.58
CA GLU A 176 -1.81 -11.51 -3.87
C GLU A 176 -3.20 -11.98 -3.47
N ALA A 177 -4.15 -11.07 -3.27
CA ALA A 177 -5.55 -11.39 -2.99
C ALA A 177 -6.36 -11.76 -4.25
N SER A 178 -5.84 -11.50 -5.44
CA SER A 178 -6.56 -11.76 -6.69
C SER A 178 -6.57 -13.25 -7.07
N ASN A 179 -7.30 -13.65 -8.10
CA ASN A 179 -7.17 -15.03 -8.61
C ASN A 179 -5.86 -15.24 -9.40
N ASP A 180 -5.30 -14.16 -9.93
CA ASP A 180 -4.13 -14.16 -10.82
C ASP A 180 -3.30 -12.89 -10.54
N PRO A 181 -2.26 -12.99 -9.68
CA PRO A 181 -1.47 -11.84 -9.23
C PRO A 181 -0.87 -11.03 -10.39
N VAL A 182 -0.39 -11.69 -11.43
CA VAL A 182 0.25 -11.05 -12.59
C VAL A 182 -0.78 -10.27 -13.41
N LYS A 183 -1.95 -10.87 -13.69
CA LYS A 183 -3.01 -10.16 -14.42
C LYS A 183 -3.61 -9.00 -13.63
N ALA A 184 -3.64 -9.10 -12.30
CA ALA A 184 -4.15 -8.05 -11.42
C ALA A 184 -3.16 -6.90 -11.18
N ALA A 185 -1.86 -7.10 -11.49
CA ALA A 185 -0.80 -6.14 -11.22
C ALA A 185 -1.13 -4.71 -11.66
N GLN A 186 -1.56 -4.53 -12.91
CA GLN A 186 -1.81 -3.20 -13.45
C GLN A 186 -2.90 -2.45 -12.66
N SER A 187 -4.05 -3.10 -12.42
CA SER A 187 -5.15 -2.45 -11.71
C SER A 187 -4.81 -2.18 -10.25
N CYS A 188 -4.04 -3.07 -9.61
CA CYS A 188 -3.56 -2.87 -8.24
C CYS A 188 -2.57 -1.69 -8.12
N VAL A 189 -1.65 -1.56 -9.08
CA VAL A 189 -0.70 -0.44 -9.14
C VAL A 189 -1.42 0.87 -9.41
N GLU A 190 -2.36 0.90 -10.35
CA GLU A 190 -3.17 2.09 -10.65
C GLU A 190 -4.02 2.53 -9.45
N LEU A 191 -4.50 1.57 -8.64
CA LEU A 191 -5.32 1.85 -7.46
C LEU A 191 -4.50 2.36 -6.27
N PHE A 192 -3.37 1.72 -5.96
CA PHE A 192 -2.64 1.96 -4.72
C PHE A 192 -1.34 2.75 -4.89
N ALA A 193 -0.70 2.70 -6.06
CA ALA A 193 0.53 3.42 -6.38
C ALA A 193 0.41 4.24 -7.69
N PRO A 194 -0.63 5.10 -7.84
CA PRO A 194 -0.90 5.81 -9.09
C PRO A 194 0.25 6.71 -9.55
N ASP A 195 1.05 7.24 -8.62
CA ASP A 195 2.19 8.12 -8.92
C ASP A 195 3.37 7.40 -9.58
N LEU A 196 3.47 6.07 -9.41
CA LEU A 196 4.52 5.27 -10.08
C LEU A 196 4.24 5.18 -11.58
N GLY A 197 2.99 4.89 -11.94
CA GLY A 197 2.55 4.65 -13.32
C GLY A 197 2.97 3.28 -13.87
N TRP A 198 2.06 2.61 -14.57
CA TRP A 198 2.27 1.25 -15.08
C TRP A 198 3.45 1.13 -16.06
N GLU A 199 3.58 2.06 -17.00
CA GLU A 199 4.66 2.02 -18.00
C GLU A 199 6.06 2.12 -17.37
N ARG A 200 6.19 2.96 -16.33
CA ARG A 200 7.45 3.12 -15.59
C ARG A 200 7.80 1.84 -14.85
N LEU A 201 6.82 1.21 -14.20
CA LEU A 201 7.00 -0.08 -13.54
C LEU A 201 7.45 -1.15 -14.54
N MET A 202 6.78 -1.27 -15.69
CA MET A 202 7.13 -2.26 -16.71
C MET A 202 8.51 -2.02 -17.35
N LYS A 203 8.99 -0.78 -17.37
CA LYS A 203 10.38 -0.48 -17.75
C LYS A 203 11.39 -1.05 -16.74
N CYS A 204 11.07 -1.07 -15.46
CA CYS A 204 11.87 -1.74 -14.45
C CYS A 204 11.84 -3.26 -14.66
N VAL A 205 10.63 -3.82 -14.77
CA VAL A 205 10.40 -5.28 -14.89
C VAL A 205 11.15 -5.88 -16.08
N ASN A 206 11.15 -5.20 -17.22
CA ASN A 206 11.80 -5.68 -18.44
C ASN A 206 13.26 -5.22 -18.60
N GLY A 207 13.81 -4.49 -17.63
CA GLY A 207 15.11 -3.83 -17.74
C GLY A 207 16.14 -4.32 -16.73
N ASP A 208 17.37 -3.83 -16.89
CA ASP A 208 18.52 -4.20 -16.04
C ASP A 208 18.27 -3.88 -14.56
N LEU A 209 17.50 -2.82 -14.27
CA LEU A 209 17.14 -2.47 -12.90
C LEU A 209 16.33 -3.59 -12.23
N GLY A 210 15.31 -4.15 -12.90
CA GLY A 210 14.55 -5.27 -12.36
C GLY A 210 15.44 -6.49 -12.13
N ASN A 211 16.29 -6.82 -13.12
CA ASN A 211 17.25 -7.92 -13.00
C ASN A 211 18.17 -7.78 -11.78
N GLN A 212 18.69 -6.58 -11.56
CA GLN A 212 19.54 -6.27 -10.40
C GLN A 212 18.76 -6.36 -9.09
N ILE A 213 17.53 -5.85 -9.01
CA ILE A 213 16.72 -5.93 -7.79
C ILE A 213 16.40 -7.40 -7.46
N MET A 214 16.01 -8.20 -8.45
CA MET A 214 15.74 -9.63 -8.24
C MET A 214 17.00 -10.38 -7.78
N HIS A 215 18.17 -10.05 -8.34
CA HIS A 215 19.45 -10.59 -7.86
C HIS A 215 19.75 -10.16 -6.41
N GLN A 216 19.47 -8.91 -6.03
CA GLN A 216 19.59 -8.49 -4.62
C GLN A 216 18.66 -9.30 -3.71
N ASN A 217 17.42 -9.57 -4.14
CA ASN A 217 16.52 -10.42 -3.39
C ASN A 217 17.05 -11.86 -3.27
N ALA A 218 17.69 -12.38 -4.31
CA ALA A 218 18.39 -13.68 -4.27
C ALA A 218 19.47 -13.68 -3.18
N LEU A 219 20.37 -12.69 -3.21
CA LEU A 219 21.45 -12.55 -2.22
C LEU A 219 20.92 -12.40 -0.78
N MET A 220 19.85 -11.63 -0.58
CA MET A 220 19.20 -11.52 0.73
C MET A 220 18.65 -12.87 1.20
N THR A 221 18.01 -13.61 0.29
CA THR A 221 17.41 -14.93 0.59
C THR A 221 18.48 -15.99 0.89
N ASP A 222 19.58 -16.00 0.14
CA ASP A 222 20.72 -16.90 0.35
C ASP A 222 21.50 -16.60 1.64
N ALA A 223 21.46 -15.34 2.10
CA ALA A 223 22.13 -14.93 3.33
C ALA A 223 21.36 -15.31 4.61
N LEU A 224 20.15 -15.87 4.49
CA LEU A 224 19.32 -16.27 5.63
C LEU A 224 20.03 -17.27 6.55
N LYS A 225 19.85 -17.06 7.86
CA LYS A 225 20.36 -17.95 8.91
C LYS A 225 19.26 -18.29 9.92
N PRO A 226 18.84 -19.56 10.02
CA PRO A 226 19.23 -20.67 9.15
C PRO A 226 18.78 -20.44 7.70
N ALA A 227 19.40 -21.15 6.75
CA ALA A 227 18.95 -21.14 5.37
C ALA A 227 17.48 -21.58 5.33
N HIS A 228 16.66 -20.87 4.57
CA HIS A 228 15.24 -21.19 4.45
C HIS A 228 15.06 -22.57 3.80
N THR A 229 14.08 -23.33 4.27
CA THR A 229 13.74 -24.66 3.71
C THR A 229 12.37 -24.72 3.06
N TYR A 230 11.61 -23.63 3.18
CA TYR A 230 10.27 -23.44 2.63
C TYR A 230 9.96 -21.94 2.60
N VAL A 231 8.84 -21.60 1.94
CA VAL A 231 8.26 -20.26 2.00
C VAL A 231 6.77 -20.35 2.37
N PRO A 232 6.18 -19.31 2.99
CA PRO A 232 6.80 -18.05 3.38
C PRO A 232 7.78 -18.23 4.55
N TRP A 233 8.85 -17.45 4.55
CA TRP A 233 9.86 -17.46 5.61
C TRP A 233 9.88 -16.11 6.33
N ILE A 234 9.55 -16.11 7.62
CA ILE A 234 9.44 -14.88 8.42
C ILE A 234 10.70 -14.69 9.27
N VAL A 235 11.29 -13.50 9.20
CA VAL A 235 12.37 -13.06 10.08
C VAL A 235 11.87 -11.90 10.94
N ILE A 236 12.03 -12.00 12.26
CA ILE A 236 11.63 -10.96 13.22
C ILE A 236 12.89 -10.45 13.93
N ASN A 237 13.19 -9.16 13.78
CA ASN A 237 14.39 -8.52 14.32
C ASN A 237 15.69 -9.29 13.97
N GLY A 238 15.80 -9.75 12.72
CA GLY A 238 16.95 -10.49 12.22
C GLY A 238 17.04 -11.95 12.70
N VAL A 239 16.01 -12.46 13.38
CA VAL A 239 15.98 -13.84 13.90
C VAL A 239 14.81 -14.62 13.29
N HIS A 240 15.11 -15.82 12.82
CA HIS A 240 14.11 -16.83 12.47
C HIS A 240 14.19 -18.01 13.44
N THR A 241 13.03 -18.48 13.90
CA THR A 241 12.85 -19.75 14.60
C THR A 241 11.49 -20.32 14.25
N GLU A 242 11.33 -21.64 14.34
CA GLU A 242 10.03 -22.30 14.16
C GLU A 242 8.96 -21.73 15.11
N GLU A 243 9.33 -21.37 16.36
CA GLU A 243 8.38 -20.73 17.28
C GLU A 243 7.92 -19.35 16.79
N LEU A 244 8.83 -18.53 16.24
CA LEU A 244 8.48 -17.23 15.67
C LEU A 244 7.64 -17.38 14.40
N GLN A 245 7.97 -18.36 13.56
CA GLN A 245 7.21 -18.73 12.36
C GLN A 245 5.78 -19.14 12.73
N ASP A 246 5.61 -20.09 13.65
CA ASP A 246 4.31 -20.56 14.14
C ASP A 246 3.49 -19.42 14.76
N LYS A 247 4.15 -18.53 15.51
CA LYS A 247 3.50 -17.33 16.07
C LYS A 247 3.15 -16.32 14.99
N ALA A 248 3.94 -16.15 13.94
CA ALA A 248 3.54 -15.34 12.80
C ALA A 248 2.25 -15.90 12.16
N PHE A 249 2.10 -17.23 12.09
CA PHE A 249 0.92 -17.91 11.55
C PHE A 249 -0.27 -18.02 12.50
N SER A 250 -0.10 -17.80 13.81
CA SER A 250 -1.15 -17.98 14.82
C SER A 250 -1.48 -16.75 15.66
N ALA A 251 -0.55 -15.79 15.75
CA ALA A 251 -0.66 -14.59 16.58
C ALA A 251 -0.85 -13.30 15.76
N LEU A 252 -0.62 -13.34 14.45
CA LEU A 252 -0.97 -12.26 13.51
C LEU A 252 -2.47 -12.31 13.15
N VAL A 253 -3.30 -12.19 14.18
CA VAL A 253 -4.76 -11.98 14.09
C VAL A 253 -5.59 -13.08 13.38
N PRO A 254 -5.65 -14.32 13.91
CA PRO A 254 -6.84 -15.16 13.69
C PRO A 254 -8.08 -14.67 14.45
N SER A 255 -8.04 -13.53 15.14
CA SER A 255 -9.21 -12.95 15.81
C SER A 255 -10.20 -12.24 14.87
N CYS A 256 -10.00 -12.27 13.54
CA CYS A 256 -11.00 -11.79 12.59
C CYS A 256 -12.18 -12.77 12.36
N VAL A 257 -12.21 -13.94 13.00
CA VAL A 257 -13.46 -14.73 13.12
C VAL A 257 -14.43 -14.09 14.11
N THR A 258 -13.95 -13.25 15.04
CA THR A 258 -14.82 -12.45 15.91
C THR A 258 -15.37 -11.22 15.17
N CYS A 259 -14.68 -10.72 14.12
CA CYS A 259 -15.20 -9.65 13.25
C CYS A 259 -16.45 -10.08 12.45
N ILE A 260 -16.60 -11.37 12.13
CA ILE A 260 -17.84 -11.87 11.49
C ILE A 260 -19.02 -11.84 12.47
N ARG A 261 -18.79 -11.97 13.79
CA ARG A 261 -19.83 -11.77 14.82
C ARG A 261 -20.19 -10.31 15.10
N VAL A 262 -19.45 -9.34 14.56
CA VAL A 262 -19.76 -7.91 14.69
C VAL A 262 -20.97 -7.49 13.82
N ARG A 263 -21.42 -8.34 12.90
CA ARG A 263 -22.72 -8.15 12.20
C ARG A 263 -23.94 -8.20 13.14
N SER A 264 -23.78 -8.64 14.39
CA SER A 264 -24.85 -8.70 15.38
C SER A 264 -24.98 -7.47 16.30
N LEU A 265 -24.10 -6.48 16.21
CA LEU A 265 -24.15 -5.31 17.12
C LEU A 265 -24.89 -4.14 16.47
N LYS A 266 -25.86 -3.58 17.21
CA LYS A 266 -26.89 -2.69 16.66
C LYS A 266 -26.42 -1.24 16.43
N SER A 267 -25.22 -0.85 16.89
CA SER A 267 -24.73 0.54 16.75
C SER A 267 -23.30 0.66 16.23
N VAL A 268 -23.01 1.74 15.48
CA VAL A 268 -21.65 2.08 14.99
C VAL A 268 -20.70 2.43 16.14
N ALA A 269 -21.21 2.95 17.25
CA ALA A 269 -20.43 3.30 18.44
C ALA A 269 -19.90 2.07 19.19
N GLU A 270 -20.74 1.05 19.41
CA GLU A 270 -20.28 -0.23 19.99
C GLU A 270 -19.27 -0.95 19.09
N ARG A 271 -19.41 -0.83 17.77
CA ARG A 271 -18.43 -1.36 16.82
C ARG A 271 -17.07 -0.67 16.97
N ARG A 272 -17.05 0.67 17.06
CA ARG A 272 -15.83 1.44 17.24
C ARG A 272 -15.15 1.15 18.58
N GLU A 273 -15.91 1.11 19.67
CA GLU A 273 -15.36 0.83 21.00
C GLU A 273 -14.77 -0.59 21.10
N ASN A 274 -15.44 -1.59 20.53
CA ASN A 274 -14.93 -2.97 20.54
C ASN A 274 -13.74 -3.17 19.59
N ILE A 275 -13.69 -2.48 18.45
CA ILE A 275 -12.50 -2.45 17.59
C ILE A 275 -11.34 -1.78 18.33
N SER A 276 -11.55 -0.59 18.94
CA SER A 276 -10.51 0.09 19.72
C SER A 276 -10.01 -0.76 20.89
N LYS A 277 -10.90 -1.49 21.58
CA LYS A 277 -10.52 -2.44 22.64
C LYS A 277 -9.74 -3.64 22.10
N ALA A 278 -10.13 -4.21 20.96
CA ALA A 278 -9.41 -5.31 20.33
C ALA A 278 -8.02 -4.87 19.84
N ILE A 279 -7.92 -3.69 19.22
CA ILE A 279 -6.64 -3.08 18.80
C ILE A 279 -5.77 -2.82 20.03
N ALA A 280 -6.33 -2.23 21.09
CA ALA A 280 -5.59 -2.00 22.33
C ALA A 280 -5.13 -3.31 22.99
N GLN A 281 -5.95 -4.37 22.96
CA GLN A 281 -5.57 -5.69 23.46
C GLN A 281 -4.47 -6.34 22.64
N VAL A 282 -4.55 -6.29 21.30
CA VAL A 282 -3.51 -6.82 20.40
C VAL A 282 -2.21 -6.02 20.56
N LYS A 283 -2.29 -4.69 20.59
CA LYS A 283 -1.14 -3.82 20.88
C LYS A 283 -0.53 -4.14 22.25
N CYS A 284 -1.34 -4.32 23.30
CA CYS A 284 -0.86 -4.70 24.63
C CYS A 284 -0.21 -6.09 24.66
N LEU A 285 -0.83 -7.10 24.05
CA LEU A 285 -0.31 -8.47 24.00
C LEU A 285 1.01 -8.52 23.23
N TYR A 286 1.09 -7.80 22.10
CA TYR A 286 2.30 -7.71 21.29
C TYR A 286 3.42 -6.97 22.04
N ILE A 287 3.13 -5.81 22.64
CA ILE A 287 4.09 -5.05 23.46
C ILE A 287 4.57 -5.85 24.68
N TYR A 288 3.66 -6.54 25.38
CA TYR A 288 3.98 -7.40 26.52
C TYR A 288 4.90 -8.55 26.09
N TYR A 289 4.63 -9.16 24.95
CA TYR A 289 5.40 -10.28 24.42
C TYR A 289 6.81 -9.85 23.98
N ILE A 290 6.94 -8.71 23.29
CA ILE A 290 8.25 -8.15 22.91
C ILE A 290 9.08 -7.77 24.14
N LYS A 291 8.48 -7.15 25.16
CA LYS A 291 9.19 -6.82 26.41
C LYS A 291 9.66 -8.06 27.18
N LYS A 292 8.89 -9.15 27.14
CA LYS A 292 9.27 -10.41 27.79
C LYS A 292 10.44 -11.10 27.08
N ASN A 293 10.53 -11.01 25.76
CA ASN A 293 11.61 -11.63 24.98
C ASN A 293 12.84 -10.72 24.77
N SER A 294 12.74 -9.40 25.01
CA SER A 294 13.93 -8.51 25.03
C SER A 294 14.66 -8.52 26.38
N THR A 295 14.07 -9.09 27.42
CA THR A 295 14.67 -9.17 28.77
C THR A 295 15.37 -10.51 29.04
N SER A 296 15.29 -11.47 28.12
CA SER A 296 16.01 -12.75 28.17
C SER A 296 17.36 -12.75 27.42
N ALA A 297 17.84 -11.57 27.01
CA ALA A 297 19.14 -11.38 26.38
C ALA A 297 20.01 -10.41 27.19
N TRP A 298 20.25 -10.77 28.47
CA TRP A 298 21.33 -10.28 29.33
C TRP A 298 21.71 -11.37 30.34
#